data_AF-A0A7C1ZWB0-F1
#
_entry.id   AF-A0A7C1ZWB0-F1
#
_cell.length_a   1.000
_cell.length_b   1.000
_cell.length_c   1.000
_cell.angle_alpha   90.00
_cell.angle_beta   90.00
_cell.angle_gamma   90.00
#
_symmetry.space_group_name_H-M   'P 1'
#
loop_
_entity.id
_entity.type
_entity.pdbx_description
1 polymer ?
#
loop_
_entity_poly.entity_id
_entity_poly.type
_entity_poly.pdbx_seq_one_letter_code
_entity_poly.pdbx_strand_id
1 'polypeptide(L)' 'MPLSLRMPPKKEEMIKIYLSLQKKGAKIPINDVWIAASCMEVGGTLLTRDRHFKVVEQIETVLFATF' A
#
# COMPACT_ATOMS: atom_id res chain seq x y z
N MET A 1 -30.56 3.85 -10.06
CA MET A 1 -29.17 3.53 -10.46
C MET A 1 -28.57 2.69 -9.35
N PRO A 2 -28.23 1.41 -9.56
CA PRO A 2 -27.88 0.52 -8.45
C PRO A 2 -26.52 0.92 -7.87
N LEU A 3 -26.44 0.96 -6.53
CA LEU A 3 -25.25 1.23 -5.73
C LEU A 3 -24.15 0.14 -5.87
N SER A 4 -24.25 -0.76 -6.84
CA SER A 4 -23.50 -2.03 -6.89
C SER A 4 -22.13 -1.95 -7.58
N LEU A 5 -21.52 -0.77 -7.75
CA LEU A 5 -20.20 -0.68 -8.38
C LEU A 5 -19.32 0.48 -7.93
N ARG A 6 -19.49 1.00 -6.70
CA ARG A 6 -18.35 1.69 -6.07
C ARG A 6 -17.37 0.61 -5.64
N MET A 7 -16.22 0.56 -6.30
CA MET A 7 -15.08 -0.21 -5.81
C MET A 7 -14.87 0.18 -4.33
N PRO A 8 -14.62 -0.77 -3.42
CA PRO A 8 -14.29 -0.42 -2.04
C PRO A 8 -13.07 0.51 -2.09
N PRO A 9 -12.99 1.54 -1.24
CA PRO A 9 -12.03 2.65 -1.32
C PRO A 9 -10.55 2.24 -1.11
N LYS A 10 -10.25 0.94 -1.14
CA LYS A 10 -8.89 0.37 -1.11
C LYS A 10 -8.48 -0.29 -2.42
N LYS A 11 -9.45 -0.62 -3.30
CA LYS A 11 -9.16 -1.45 -4.49
C LYS A 11 -8.38 -0.67 -5.54
N GLU A 12 -8.65 0.63 -5.68
CA GLU A 12 -7.95 1.49 -6.64
C GLU A 12 -6.49 1.74 -6.22
N GLU A 13 -6.28 2.00 -4.93
CA GLU A 13 -5.00 2.18 -4.26
C GLU A 13 -4.17 0.89 -4.36
N MET A 14 -4.79 -0.25 -4.07
CA MET A 14 -4.15 -1.56 -4.20
C MET A 14 -3.70 -1.81 -5.64
N ILE A 15 -4.54 -1.52 -6.64
CA ILE A 15 -4.16 -1.67 -8.06
C ILE A 15 -2.98 -0.74 -8.40
N LYS A 16 -3.01 0.51 -7.94
CA LYS A 16 -1.92 1.48 -8.18
C LYS A 16 -0.60 0.99 -7.62
N ILE A 17 -0.60 0.49 -6.37
CA ILE A 17 0.58 -0.05 -5.70
C ILE A 17 1.04 -1.32 -6.40
N TYR A 18 0.13 -2.26 -6.70
CA TYR A 18 0.45 -3.52 -7.37
C TYR A 18 1.11 -3.29 -8.73
N LEU A 19 0.57 -2.39 -9.56
CA LEU A 19 1.14 -2.05 -10.86
C LEU A 19 2.51 -1.37 -10.73
N SER A 20 2.71 -0.52 -9.72
CA SER A 20 4.02 0.09 -9.46
C SER A 20 5.06 -0.97 -9.07
N LEU A 21 4.69 -1.91 -8.21
CA LEU A 21 5.55 -3.02 -7.79
C LEU A 21 5.89 -3.97 -8.95
N GLN A 22 4.91 -4.32 -9.77
CA GLN A 22 5.09 -5.13 -10.98
C GLN A 22 6.08 -4.48 -11.95
N LYS A 23 5.94 -3.17 -12.22
CA LYS A 23 6.87 -2.43 -13.09
C LYS A 23 8.30 -2.44 -12.59
N LYS A 24 8.53 -2.53 -11.27
CA LYS A 24 9.86 -2.58 -10.66
C LYS A 24 10.40 -4.01 -10.50
N GLY A 25 9.60 -5.04 -10.76
CA GLY A 25 9.95 -6.41 -10.41
C GLY A 25 10.03 -6.65 -8.90
N ALA A 26 9.44 -5.77 -8.08
CA ALA A 26 9.44 -5.89 -6.63
C ALA A 26 8.27 -6.75 -6.17
N LYS A 27 8.55 -7.88 -5.51
CA LYS A 27 7.52 -8.75 -4.93
C LYS A 27 7.49 -8.56 -3.42
N ILE A 28 6.31 -8.23 -2.89
CA ILE A 28 6.01 -8.22 -1.46
C ILE A 28 4.75 -9.06 -1.21
N PRO A 29 4.51 -9.58 0.01
CA PRO A 29 3.27 -10.26 0.37
C PRO A 29 2.03 -9.44 0.02
N ILE A 30 0.95 -10.10 -0.39
CA ILE A 30 -0.30 -9.42 -0.76
C ILE A 30 -0.89 -8.61 0.41
N ASN A 31 -0.69 -9.07 1.65
CA ASN A 31 -1.12 -8.34 2.84
C ASN A 31 -0.43 -6.97 2.97
N ASP A 32 0.83 -6.87 2.58
CA ASP A 32 1.58 -5.61 2.61
C ASP A 32 1.02 -4.62 1.59
N VAL A 33 0.57 -5.12 0.43
CA VAL A 33 -0.14 -4.30 -0.57
C VAL A 33 -1.45 -3.75 0.02
N TRP A 34 -2.22 -4.57 0.74
CA TRP A 34 -3.46 -4.13 1.40
C TRP A 34 -3.22 -3.13 2.54
N ILE A 35 -2.17 -3.32 3.33
CA ILE A 35 -1.76 -2.37 4.39
C ILE A 35 -1.37 -1.04 3.76
N ALA A 36 -0.53 -1.06 2.71
CA ALA A 36 -0.11 0.15 2.03
C ALA A 36 -1.28 0.87 1.35
N ALA A 37 -2.21 0.14 0.73
CA ALA A 37 -3.43 0.71 0.17
C ALA A 37 -4.28 1.41 1.24
N SER A 38 -4.42 0.79 2.41
CA SER A 38 -5.15 1.40 3.54
C SER A 38 -4.45 2.66 4.07
N CYS A 39 -3.12 2.68 4.08
CA CYS A 39 -2.34 3.86 4.48
C CYS A 39 -2.47 5.00 3.46
N MET A 40 -2.43 4.66 2.16
CA MET A 40 -2.61 5.60 1.06
C MET A 40 -4.00 6.25 1.09
N GLU A 41 -5.06 5.47 1.34
CA GLU A 41 -6.44 5.94 1.45
C GLU A 41 -6.58 7.02 2.55
N VAL A 42 -5.94 6.81 3.70
CA VAL A 42 -5.97 7.74 4.84
C VAL A 42 -5.01 8.93 4.65
N GLY A 43 -4.05 8.84 3.72
CA GLY A 43 -3.02 9.87 3.50
C GLY A 43 -2.01 9.99 4.64
N GLY A 44 -1.82 8.92 5.42
CA GLY A 44 -0.90 8.89 6.57
C GLY A 44 0.50 8.38 6.24
N THR A 45 1.37 8.41 7.26
CA THR A 45 2.71 7.80 7.22
C THR A 45 2.68 6.42 7.90
N LEU A 46 3.18 5.39 7.22
CA LEU A 46 3.26 4.05 7.77
C LEU A 46 4.48 3.90 8.68
N LEU A 47 4.25 3.88 10.00
CA LEU A 47 5.27 3.48 10.97
C LEU A 47 5.33 1.95 11.04
N THR A 48 6.47 1.36 10.69
CA THR A 48 6.63 -0.10 10.65
C THR A 48 8.05 -0.53 10.97
N ARG A 49 8.22 -1.79 11.38
CA ARG A 49 9.53 -2.46 11.43
C ARG A 49 9.86 -3.21 10.15
N ASP A 50 8.84 -3.43 9.32
CA ASP A 50 8.95 -4.24 8.12
C ASP A 50 9.55 -3.41 6.97
N ARG A 51 10.64 -3.93 6.38
CA ARG A 51 11.35 -3.28 5.29
C ARG A 51 10.68 -3.47 3.94
N HIS A 52 9.69 -4.35 3.81
CA HIS A 52 8.94 -4.52 2.56
C HIS A 52 8.32 -3.22 2.07
N PHE A 53 7.89 -2.34 2.98
CA PHE A 53 7.24 -1.08 2.62
C PHE A 53 8.20 -0.03 2.01
N LYS A 54 9.53 -0.23 2.12
CA LYS A 54 10.52 0.69 1.54
C LYS A 54 10.44 0.79 0.01
N VAL A 55 9.89 -0.22 -0.67
CA VAL A 55 9.76 -0.23 -2.13
C VAL A 55 8.42 0.33 -2.63
N VAL A 56 7.51 0.67 -1.71
CA VAL A 56 6.18 1.20 -2.01
C VAL A 56 6.23 2.72 -2.04
N GLU A 57 6.26 3.30 -3.24
CA GLU A 57 6.40 4.77 -3.45
C GLU A 57 5.12 5.57 -3.17
N GLN A 58 3.97 4.90 -3.07
CA GLN A 58 2.67 5.57 -2.92
C GLN A 58 2.37 6.01 -1.49
N ILE A 59 3.19 5.59 -0.52
CA ILE A 59 3.03 5.91 0.89
C ILE A 59 4.34 6.42 1.47
N GLU A 60 4.23 7.28 2.47
CA GLU A 60 5.38 7.58 3.32
C GLU A 60 5.60 6.45 4.32
N THR A 61 6.85 6.12 4.59
CA THR A 61 7.21 5.05 5.53
C THR A 61 8.29 5.54 6.49
N VAL A 62 8.07 5.31 7.79
CA VAL A 62 9.08 5.49 8.84
C VAL A 62 9.43 4.11 9.38
N LEU A 63 10.71 3.76 9.30
CA LEU A 63 11.20 2.54 9.92
C LEU A 63 11.46 2.77 11.41
N PHE A 64 10.76 2.01 12.24
CA PHE A 64 11.01 1.97 13.66
C PHE A 64 12.16 1.00 13.96
N ALA A 65 13.35 1.53 14.23
CA ALA A 65 14.46 0.74 14.79
C ALA A 65 14.31 0.71 16.31
N THR A 66 14.33 -0.47 16.91
CA THR A 66 14.41 -0.60 18.37
C THR A 66 15.85 -0.28 18.80
N PHE A 67 15.99 0.59 19.81
CA PHE A 67 17.25 0.79 20.53
C PHE A 67 17.49 -0.33 21.54
#